data_AF-A0AA38T9X0-F1
#
_entry.id   AF-A0AA38T9X0-F1
#
_cell.length_a   1.000
_cell.length_b   1.000
_cell.length_c   1.000
_cell.angle_alpha   90.00
_cell.angle_beta   90.00
_cell.angle_gamma   90.00
#
_symmetry.space_group_name_H-M   'P 1'
#
loop_
_entity.id
_entity.type
_entity.pdbx_description
1 polymer ?
#
loop_
_entity_poly.entity_id
_entity_poly.type
_entity_poly.pdbx_seq_one_letter_code
_entity_poly.pdbx_strand_id
1 'polypeptide(L)'
;MFTFSRSAPNFAEEEEEEEDIAAAAAMAMGIPPLSSSFPLKFKFAFLLSFSLTASSSSFFYPPTISIPKFNSKKASAGDILSLLGTPQQASSVDHRVADQLLSCFKFLVPFNSSTATSRALPASNLGIRPTQSDLGIRLPRRRRLNSEYRFESQSDEDELVWSPPAPLLEIARLAFDSGGDPGCIHRTLDPAIINVPDVEGSNENRCQLTRTPYGRRFINEELNSYMEFLFKLIASRGPEVGLHVSLDRYDFFHGHLFIAEDGRVGILFHAKEYPAYDKEVFPYHMGYCQAGSHVKYDETMNLRNILWLAPLPSSSTGGWSAPGVLVVLDAHPGGIIYRDIIPEYVDYVRTIYEDDFGDNVVDVNYLNVGAAEPDYQIFIC
;
A
#
# COMPACT_ATOMS: atom_id res chain seq x y z
N MET A 1 41.93 12.28 52.27
CA MET A 1 42.36 12.85 50.97
C MET A 1 42.71 11.66 50.07
N PHE A 2 41.71 11.09 49.41
CA PHE A 2 41.88 9.93 48.52
C PHE A 2 41.57 10.39 47.09
N THR A 3 42.58 10.35 46.22
CA THR A 3 42.48 10.62 44.79
C THR A 3 42.08 9.33 44.07
N PHE A 4 40.93 9.35 43.40
CA PHE A 4 40.53 8.34 42.42
C PHE A 4 40.99 8.78 41.02
N SER A 5 41.75 7.91 40.34
CA SER A 5 42.06 8.03 38.92
C SER A 5 40.92 7.39 38.12
N ARG A 6 40.26 8.16 37.24
CA ARG A 6 39.31 7.66 36.24
C ARG A 6 40.07 7.28 34.98
N SER A 7 39.99 6.02 34.58
CA SER A 7 40.22 5.57 33.21
C SER A 7 38.89 5.67 32.44
N ALA A 8 38.91 6.31 31.28
CA ALA A 8 37.79 6.38 30.33
C ALA A 8 37.58 5.05 29.60
N PRO A 9 36.35 4.68 29.18
CA PRO A 9 36.14 3.71 28.13
C PRO A 9 36.07 4.37 26.74
N ASN A 10 36.43 3.57 25.74
CA ASN A 10 36.57 3.89 24.33
C ASN A 10 35.25 4.23 23.64
N PHE A 11 35.30 5.20 22.72
CA PHE A 11 34.33 5.45 21.67
C PHE A 11 34.46 4.38 20.57
N ALA A 12 33.49 3.47 20.46
CA ALA A 12 33.33 2.56 19.33
C ALA A 12 31.90 1.97 19.21
N GLU A 13 30.86 2.72 19.60
CA GLU A 13 29.46 2.27 19.58
C GLU A 13 28.51 3.19 18.77
N GLU A 14 29.02 4.23 18.10
CA GLU A 14 28.16 5.25 17.44
C GLU A 14 27.80 4.95 15.97
N GLU A 15 28.41 3.96 15.30
CA GLU A 15 28.08 3.64 13.88
C GLU A 15 27.01 2.54 13.71
N GLU A 16 26.83 1.61 14.66
CA GLU A 16 25.75 0.59 14.60
C GLU A 16 24.37 1.19 14.92
N GLU A 17 24.31 2.26 15.72
CA GLU A 17 23.04 2.86 16.17
C GLU A 17 22.35 3.68 15.06
N GLU A 18 23.11 4.22 14.08
CA GLU A 18 22.56 5.08 13.02
C GLU A 18 21.85 4.28 11.91
N GLU A 19 22.33 3.08 11.60
CA GLU A 19 21.70 2.16 10.63
C GLU A 19 20.43 1.50 11.21
N ASP A 20 20.45 1.18 12.51
CA ASP A 20 19.30 0.64 13.25
C ASP A 20 18.15 1.65 13.40
N ILE A 21 18.46 2.94 13.60
CA ILE A 21 17.44 4.01 13.64
C ILE A 21 16.81 4.20 12.26
N ALA A 22 17.58 4.13 11.18
CA ALA A 22 17.06 4.25 9.81
C ALA A 22 16.09 3.11 9.46
N ALA A 23 16.38 1.88 9.90
CA ALA A 23 15.53 0.73 9.63
C ALA A 23 14.18 0.77 10.36
N ALA A 24 14.18 1.21 11.62
CA ALA A 24 12.96 1.42 12.39
C ALA A 24 12.18 2.65 11.87
N ALA A 25 12.88 3.73 11.50
CA ALA A 25 12.32 4.95 10.95
C ALA A 25 11.63 4.73 9.60
N ALA A 26 12.22 3.92 8.73
CA ALA A 26 11.71 3.69 7.40
C ALA A 26 10.41 2.87 7.38
N MET A 27 10.12 2.12 8.44
CA MET A 27 8.85 1.42 8.62
C MET A 27 7.86 2.20 9.50
N ALA A 28 8.35 2.99 10.46
CA ALA A 28 7.50 3.68 11.44
C ALA A 28 7.12 5.12 11.05
N MET A 29 7.61 5.69 9.93
CA MET A 29 7.41 7.12 9.64
C MET A 29 6.56 7.41 8.39
N GLY A 30 5.24 7.38 8.61
CA GLY A 30 4.31 8.41 8.11
C GLY A 30 4.21 9.60 9.08
N ILE A 31 5.35 10.11 9.59
CA ILE A 31 5.40 11.29 10.48
C ILE A 31 5.85 12.51 9.66
N PRO A 32 4.94 13.35 9.13
CA PRO A 32 5.32 14.66 8.66
C PRO A 32 5.70 15.54 9.86
N PRO A 33 6.79 16.32 9.82
CA PRO A 33 7.08 17.30 10.85
C PRO A 33 5.95 18.36 10.84
N LEU A 34 5.47 18.67 12.05
CA LEU A 34 4.51 19.72 12.34
C LEU A 34 4.88 21.02 11.59
N SER A 35 4.13 21.33 10.52
CA SER A 35 4.40 22.52 9.72
C SER A 35 4.00 23.78 10.48
N SER A 36 5.02 24.51 10.96
CA SER A 36 4.87 25.92 11.29
C SER A 36 5.00 26.72 9.99
N SER A 37 3.99 27.55 9.76
CA SER A 37 3.87 28.47 8.65
C SER A 37 4.97 29.53 8.71
N PHE A 38 5.65 29.82 7.60
CA PHE A 38 5.84 31.17 7.01
C PHE A 38 6.66 31.08 5.71
N PRO A 39 6.39 31.92 4.69
CA PRO A 39 6.94 31.78 3.35
C PRO A 39 8.20 32.65 3.16
N LEU A 40 9.19 32.17 2.39
CA LEU A 40 10.10 33.05 1.64
C LEU A 40 10.86 32.26 0.57
N LYS A 41 10.62 32.65 -0.68
CA LYS A 41 11.34 32.19 -1.88
C LYS A 41 12.74 32.80 -1.88
N PHE A 42 13.78 31.98 -1.90
CA PHE A 42 15.08 32.39 -2.43
C PHE A 42 15.74 31.25 -3.21
N LYS A 43 15.89 31.47 -4.51
CA LYS A 43 16.71 30.66 -5.41
C LYS A 43 18.17 31.07 -5.20
N PHE A 44 19.04 30.13 -4.85
CA PHE A 44 20.47 30.27 -5.02
C PHE A 44 21.01 29.03 -5.73
N ALA A 45 21.50 29.25 -6.96
CA ALA A 45 22.27 28.28 -7.70
C ALA A 45 23.74 28.43 -7.29
N PHE A 46 24.37 27.34 -6.86
CA PHE A 46 25.83 27.25 -6.73
C PHE A 46 26.35 26.28 -7.79
N LEU A 47 27.00 26.85 -8.80
CA LEU A 47 27.81 26.12 -9.77
C LEU A 47 29.23 26.07 -9.21
N LEU A 48 29.67 24.89 -8.76
CA LEU A 48 31.07 24.64 -8.47
C LEU A 48 31.68 23.86 -9.63
N SER A 49 32.54 24.55 -10.38
CA SER A 49 33.36 23.98 -11.44
C SER A 49 34.70 23.57 -10.83
N PHE A 50 35.08 22.31 -10.93
CA PHE A 50 36.47 21.89 -10.75
C PHE A 50 36.98 21.27 -12.05
N SER A 51 37.97 21.95 -12.64
CA SER A 51 38.85 21.42 -13.66
C SER A 51 40.21 21.18 -13.02
N LEU A 52 40.80 20.00 -13.17
CA LEU A 52 42.26 19.85 -13.31
C LEU A 52 42.67 18.40 -13.66
N THR A 53 43.21 18.28 -14.88
CA THR A 53 44.38 17.50 -15.34
C THR A 53 44.46 15.99 -15.13
N ALA A 54 44.41 15.31 -16.28
CA ALA A 54 44.85 13.94 -16.51
C ALA A 54 46.37 13.77 -16.30
N SER A 55 46.75 12.68 -15.65
CA SER A 55 48.09 12.11 -15.74
C SER A 55 47.95 10.63 -16.10
N SER A 56 48.47 10.26 -17.27
CA SER A 56 48.42 8.93 -17.84
C SER A 56 49.63 8.12 -17.41
N SER A 57 49.42 7.01 -16.71
CA SER A 57 50.36 5.89 -16.67
C SER A 57 49.60 4.58 -16.74
N SER A 58 49.92 3.84 -17.79
CA SER A 58 49.31 2.62 -18.29
C SER A 58 49.45 1.42 -17.36
N PHE A 59 48.31 0.85 -16.97
CA PHE A 59 48.20 -0.53 -16.48
C PHE A 59 47.23 -1.28 -17.39
N PHE A 60 47.72 -2.39 -17.94
CA PHE A 60 46.95 -3.30 -18.78
C PHE A 60 45.88 -3.99 -17.94
N TYR A 61 44.62 -3.64 -18.15
CA TYR A 61 43.46 -4.41 -17.70
C TYR A 61 42.81 -5.11 -18.92
N PRO A 62 42.27 -6.33 -18.77
CA PRO A 62 41.57 -7.02 -19.84
C PRO A 62 40.29 -6.24 -20.23
N PRO A 63 39.75 -6.41 -21.45
CA PRO A 63 38.64 -5.60 -21.92
C PRO A 63 37.42 -5.85 -21.04
N THR A 64 37.04 -4.84 -20.27
CA THR A 64 35.71 -4.78 -19.69
C THR A 64 34.74 -4.70 -20.85
N ILE A 65 33.89 -5.72 -20.98
CA ILE A 65 32.71 -5.67 -21.83
C ILE A 65 31.89 -4.50 -21.32
N SER A 66 31.91 -3.39 -22.05
CA SER A 66 31.01 -2.27 -21.81
C SER A 66 29.60 -2.76 -22.11
N ILE A 67 28.89 -3.21 -21.09
CA ILE A 67 27.45 -3.39 -21.16
C ILE A 67 26.91 -2.01 -21.57
N PRO A 68 26.18 -1.89 -22.69
CA PRO A 68 25.62 -0.61 -23.08
C PRO A 68 24.78 -0.12 -21.91
N LYS A 69 24.99 1.13 -21.46
CA LYS A 69 24.00 1.82 -20.62
C LYS A 69 22.74 1.94 -21.46
N PHE A 70 21.89 0.93 -21.37
CA PHE A 70 20.52 1.01 -21.85
C PHE A 70 19.88 2.14 -21.04
N ASN A 71 19.56 3.25 -21.70
CA ASN A 71 18.60 4.21 -21.18
C ASN A 71 17.23 3.51 -21.20
N SER A 72 17.00 2.57 -20.28
CA SER A 72 15.67 2.07 -20.01
C SER A 72 14.93 3.13 -19.22
N LYS A 73 13.74 3.53 -19.70
CA LYS A 73 12.82 4.34 -18.93
C LYS A 73 12.53 3.61 -17.61
N LYS A 74 12.81 4.27 -16.49
CA LYS A 74 12.55 3.74 -15.14
C LYS A 74 11.03 3.63 -14.95
N ALA A 75 10.53 2.52 -14.42
CA ALA A 75 9.12 2.42 -14.05
C ALA A 75 8.79 3.35 -12.88
N SER A 76 7.53 3.76 -12.79
CA SER A 76 6.97 4.44 -11.61
C SER A 76 5.72 3.74 -11.09
N ALA A 77 5.30 4.09 -9.88
CA ALA A 77 4.01 3.69 -9.34
C ALA A 77 2.82 4.18 -10.22
N GLY A 78 2.96 5.32 -10.90
CA GLY A 78 2.00 5.78 -11.90
C GLY A 78 1.84 4.84 -13.10
N ASP A 79 2.92 4.14 -13.51
CA ASP A 79 2.82 3.10 -14.55
C ASP A 79 2.01 1.88 -14.03
N ILE A 80 2.14 1.52 -12.75
CA ILE A 80 1.29 0.47 -12.10
C ILE A 80 -0.17 0.88 -12.14
N LEU A 81 -0.50 2.09 -11.67
CA LEU A 81 -1.88 2.60 -11.68
C LEU A 81 -2.46 2.63 -13.09
N SER A 82 -1.65 3.01 -14.08
CA SER A 82 -2.06 3.05 -15.48
C SER A 82 -2.39 1.67 -16.04
N LEU A 83 -1.58 0.65 -15.74
CA LEU A 83 -1.83 -0.74 -16.17
C LEU A 83 -3.06 -1.36 -15.50
N LEU A 84 -3.39 -0.93 -14.28
CA LEU A 84 -4.55 -1.38 -13.52
C LEU A 84 -5.79 -0.50 -13.74
N GLY A 85 -5.69 0.51 -14.61
CA GLY A 85 -6.75 1.46 -14.95
C GLY A 85 -7.51 1.09 -16.23
N THR A 86 -7.83 2.11 -17.01
CA THR A 86 -8.50 1.97 -18.31
C THR A 86 -7.56 1.38 -19.38
N PRO A 87 -8.08 0.76 -20.45
CA PRO A 87 -7.25 0.32 -21.58
C PRO A 87 -6.42 1.47 -22.20
N GLN A 88 -6.94 2.70 -22.18
CA GLN A 88 -6.23 3.88 -22.67
C GLN A 88 -5.04 4.23 -21.78
N GLN A 89 -5.22 4.25 -20.45
CA GLN A 89 -4.12 4.44 -19.49
C GLN A 89 -3.07 3.35 -19.65
N ALA A 90 -3.47 2.07 -19.71
CA ALA A 90 -2.55 0.96 -19.88
C ALA A 90 -1.73 1.07 -21.18
N SER A 91 -2.36 1.52 -22.28
CA SER A 91 -1.68 1.72 -23.57
C SER A 91 -0.66 2.86 -23.61
N SER A 92 -0.67 3.75 -22.60
CA SER A 92 0.28 4.85 -22.49
C SER A 92 1.62 4.45 -21.85
N VAL A 93 1.67 3.28 -21.20
CA VAL A 93 2.89 2.73 -20.60
C VAL A 93 3.77 2.12 -21.68
N ASP A 94 5.09 2.32 -21.58
CA ASP A 94 6.05 1.71 -22.51
C ASP A 94 5.90 0.18 -22.48
N HIS A 95 5.80 -0.47 -23.64
CA HIS A 95 5.52 -1.91 -23.72
C HIS A 95 6.52 -2.77 -22.94
N ARG A 96 7.80 -2.40 -22.89
CA ARG A 96 8.81 -3.19 -22.16
C ARG A 96 8.67 -3.00 -20.66
N VAL A 97 8.33 -1.79 -20.22
CA VAL A 97 8.01 -1.49 -18.82
C VAL A 97 6.74 -2.23 -18.43
N ALA A 98 5.71 -2.21 -19.27
CA ALA A 98 4.45 -2.91 -19.06
C ALA A 98 4.65 -4.42 -18.92
N ASP A 99 5.39 -5.07 -19.82
CA ASP A 99 5.65 -6.52 -19.73
C ASP A 99 6.37 -6.90 -18.44
N GLN A 100 7.36 -6.09 -18.02
CA GLN A 100 8.08 -6.35 -16.76
C GLN A 100 7.17 -6.13 -15.55
N LEU A 101 6.37 -5.07 -15.52
CA LEU A 101 5.45 -4.80 -14.41
C LEU A 101 4.37 -5.88 -14.30
N LEU A 102 3.77 -6.28 -15.42
CA LEU A 102 2.78 -7.36 -15.46
C LEU A 102 3.37 -8.70 -14.98
N SER A 103 4.65 -8.95 -15.22
CA SER A 103 5.33 -10.15 -14.69
C SER A 103 5.48 -10.14 -13.17
N CYS A 104 5.43 -8.96 -12.55
CA CYS A 104 5.46 -8.78 -11.10
C CYS A 104 4.05 -8.77 -10.45
N PHE A 105 2.97 -8.80 -11.24
CA PHE A 105 1.61 -8.78 -10.68
C PHE A 105 1.10 -10.18 -10.37
N LYS A 106 0.71 -10.41 -9.12
CA LYS A 106 0.04 -11.64 -8.68
C LYS A 106 -1.37 -11.32 -8.19
N PHE A 107 -2.35 -11.53 -9.04
CA PHE A 107 -3.75 -11.18 -8.76
C PHE A 107 -4.38 -12.15 -7.76
N LEU A 108 -4.94 -11.61 -6.67
CA LEU A 108 -5.74 -12.38 -5.69
C LEU A 108 -7.21 -12.52 -6.13
N VAL A 109 -7.65 -11.61 -7.01
CA VAL A 109 -8.93 -11.68 -7.72
C VAL A 109 -8.65 -11.50 -9.21
N PRO A 110 -9.21 -12.34 -10.11
CA PRO A 110 -8.94 -12.23 -11.54
C PRO A 110 -9.18 -10.81 -12.05
N PHE A 111 -8.22 -10.26 -12.79
CA PHE A 111 -8.35 -8.93 -13.38
C PHE A 111 -8.38 -9.02 -14.90
N ASN A 112 -9.35 -8.36 -15.51
CA ASN A 112 -9.41 -8.17 -16.95
C ASN A 112 -9.80 -6.72 -17.25
N SER A 113 -8.88 -5.94 -17.79
CA SER A 113 -9.14 -4.54 -18.15
C SER A 113 -10.18 -4.41 -19.27
N SER A 114 -10.43 -5.46 -20.06
CA SER A 114 -11.36 -5.45 -21.20
C SER A 114 -12.83 -5.64 -20.80
N THR A 115 -13.11 -6.21 -19.61
CA THR A 115 -14.50 -6.46 -19.17
C THR A 115 -15.20 -5.20 -18.64
N ALA A 116 -14.44 -4.14 -18.32
CA ALA A 116 -14.98 -2.83 -17.92
C ALA A 116 -15.88 -2.22 -19.01
N THR A 117 -15.52 -2.42 -20.29
CA THR A 117 -16.30 -1.95 -21.44
C THR A 117 -17.43 -2.89 -21.87
N SER A 118 -17.43 -4.16 -21.44
CA SER A 118 -18.36 -5.18 -21.96
C SER A 118 -19.51 -5.56 -21.02
N ARG A 119 -19.57 -5.01 -19.80
CA ARG A 119 -20.75 -5.14 -18.92
C ARG A 119 -21.79 -4.02 -19.10
N ALA A 120 -21.65 -3.19 -20.14
CA ALA A 120 -22.82 -2.59 -20.79
C ALA A 120 -23.55 -3.71 -21.54
N LEU A 121 -24.68 -4.17 -20.99
CA LEU A 121 -25.49 -5.28 -21.52
C LEU A 121 -25.70 -5.17 -23.05
N PRO A 122 -25.62 -6.27 -23.81
CA PRO A 122 -25.92 -6.25 -25.24
C PRO A 122 -27.40 -5.95 -25.45
N ALA A 123 -27.70 -4.84 -26.13
CA ALA A 123 -29.01 -4.58 -26.69
C ALA A 123 -29.24 -5.52 -27.88
N SER A 124 -29.68 -6.75 -27.64
CA SER A 124 -30.12 -7.66 -28.70
C SER A 124 -31.65 -7.72 -28.78
N ASN A 125 -32.17 -6.98 -29.76
CA ASN A 125 -33.32 -7.29 -30.61
C ASN A 125 -34.35 -8.33 -30.11
N LEU A 126 -35.40 -7.84 -29.43
CA LEU A 126 -36.75 -8.35 -29.62
C LEU A 126 -37.73 -7.19 -29.43
N GLY A 127 -38.47 -6.90 -30.49
CA GLY A 127 -39.34 -5.73 -30.58
C GLY A 127 -40.46 -5.77 -29.56
N ILE A 128 -40.33 -4.96 -28.50
CA ILE A 128 -41.44 -4.51 -27.66
C ILE A 128 -41.15 -3.04 -27.32
N ARG A 129 -42.03 -2.14 -27.77
CA ARG A 129 -41.99 -0.70 -27.43
C ARG A 129 -42.12 -0.53 -25.92
N PRO A 130 -41.24 0.22 -25.23
CA PRO A 130 -41.48 0.60 -23.84
C PRO A 130 -42.19 1.95 -23.76
N THR A 131 -43.21 1.97 -22.91
CA THR A 131 -43.87 3.15 -22.36
C THR A 131 -42.92 3.93 -21.45
N GLN A 132 -43.07 5.26 -21.41
CA GLN A 132 -42.30 6.19 -20.58
C GLN A 132 -42.51 5.93 -19.07
N SER A 133 -41.74 5.02 -18.46
CA SER A 133 -41.62 4.96 -16.99
C SER A 133 -40.46 4.08 -16.48
N ASP A 134 -39.35 3.87 -17.21
CA ASP A 134 -38.34 2.88 -16.79
C ASP A 134 -36.87 3.24 -17.16
N LEU A 135 -36.47 4.49 -16.93
CA LEU A 135 -35.05 4.91 -16.93
C LEU A 135 -34.46 4.76 -15.51
N GLY A 136 -34.51 3.54 -14.98
CA GLY A 136 -33.93 3.15 -13.71
C GLY A 136 -32.90 2.05 -13.92
N ILE A 137 -31.63 2.40 -13.71
CA ILE A 137 -30.52 1.44 -13.66
C ILE A 137 -30.88 0.34 -12.67
N ARG A 138 -30.94 -0.92 -13.11
CA ARG A 138 -30.89 -2.07 -12.19
C ARG A 138 -29.49 -2.14 -11.61
N LEU A 139 -29.30 -1.47 -10.47
CA LEU A 139 -28.18 -1.76 -9.56
C LEU A 139 -28.14 -3.29 -9.32
N PRO A 140 -26.94 -3.91 -9.27
CA PRO A 140 -26.84 -5.30 -8.84
C PRO A 140 -27.55 -5.43 -7.49
N ARG A 141 -28.28 -6.55 -7.32
CA ARG A 141 -29.14 -6.82 -6.15
C ARG A 141 -28.41 -6.39 -4.88
N ARG A 142 -28.91 -5.35 -4.21
CA ARG A 142 -28.33 -4.72 -3.00
C ARG A 142 -27.96 -5.79 -1.97
N ARG A 143 -26.71 -6.25 -1.98
CA ARG A 143 -26.17 -7.19 -0.99
C ARG A 143 -25.52 -6.34 0.08
N ARG A 144 -26.17 -6.26 1.24
CA ARG A 144 -25.56 -5.64 2.41
C ARG A 144 -24.48 -6.57 2.93
N LEU A 145 -23.27 -6.08 3.07
CA LEU A 145 -22.23 -6.79 3.82
C LEU A 145 -22.45 -6.55 5.32
N ASN A 146 -22.51 -7.62 6.10
CA ASN A 146 -22.42 -7.58 7.57
C ASN A 146 -21.24 -8.46 8.02
N SER A 147 -20.75 -8.24 9.25
CA SER A 147 -19.58 -8.98 9.80
C SER A 147 -19.78 -10.50 9.85
N GLU A 148 -21.04 -10.98 9.85
CA GLU A 148 -21.40 -12.40 9.83
C GLU A 148 -21.63 -12.98 8.42
N TYR A 149 -21.46 -12.18 7.36
CA TYR A 149 -21.74 -12.64 6.00
C TYR A 149 -20.80 -13.77 5.59
N ARG A 150 -21.36 -14.96 5.35
CA ARG A 150 -20.62 -16.09 4.80
C ARG A 150 -20.79 -16.09 3.29
N PHE A 151 -19.68 -16.01 2.56
CA PHE A 151 -19.68 -16.13 1.11
C PHE A 151 -20.02 -17.56 0.71
N GLU A 152 -20.99 -17.70 -0.19
CA GLU A 152 -21.42 -19.00 -0.71
C GLU A 152 -20.47 -19.49 -1.83
N SER A 153 -19.70 -18.59 -2.47
CA SER A 153 -18.76 -18.92 -3.52
C SER A 153 -17.61 -17.90 -3.68
N GLN A 154 -16.48 -18.33 -4.23
CA GLN A 154 -15.37 -17.43 -4.64
C GLN A 154 -15.85 -16.34 -5.62
N SER A 155 -16.83 -16.65 -6.47
CA SER A 155 -17.42 -15.69 -7.42
C SER A 155 -18.13 -14.52 -6.71
N ASP A 156 -18.64 -14.72 -5.50
CA ASP A 156 -19.29 -13.64 -4.74
C ASP A 156 -18.26 -12.70 -4.13
N GLU A 157 -17.12 -13.23 -3.68
CA GLU A 157 -15.98 -12.44 -3.17
C GLU A 157 -15.32 -11.63 -4.30
N ASP A 158 -15.15 -12.23 -5.48
CA ASP A 158 -14.59 -11.56 -6.66
C ASP A 158 -15.43 -10.35 -7.06
N GLU A 159 -16.76 -10.51 -7.04
CA GLU A 159 -17.70 -9.43 -7.38
C GLU A 159 -17.61 -8.28 -6.36
N LEU A 160 -17.33 -8.55 -5.08
CA LEU A 160 -17.10 -7.49 -4.08
C LEU A 160 -15.79 -6.73 -4.28
N VAL A 161 -14.80 -7.31 -4.95
CA VAL A 161 -13.59 -6.58 -5.34
C VAL A 161 -13.84 -5.78 -6.61
N TRP A 162 -14.47 -6.36 -7.64
CA TRP A 162 -14.74 -5.65 -8.90
C TRP A 162 -15.78 -4.54 -8.76
N SER A 163 -16.83 -4.78 -7.98
CA SER A 163 -17.99 -3.92 -7.77
C SER A 163 -18.37 -3.90 -6.27
N PRO A 164 -17.60 -3.19 -5.44
CA PRO A 164 -17.80 -3.13 -3.99
C PRO A 164 -19.16 -2.54 -3.59
N PRO A 165 -19.52 -2.65 -2.30
CA PRO A 165 -20.76 -2.11 -1.77
C PRO A 165 -20.93 -0.61 -2.02
N ALA A 166 -22.20 -0.16 -2.06
CA ALA A 166 -22.55 1.23 -2.35
C ALA A 166 -21.80 2.27 -1.49
N PRO A 167 -21.60 2.09 -0.17
CA PRO A 167 -20.84 3.05 0.64
C PRO A 167 -19.40 3.28 0.15
N LEU A 168 -18.74 2.24 -0.37
CA LEU A 168 -17.39 2.38 -0.90
C LEU A 168 -17.39 3.06 -2.28
N LEU A 169 -18.37 2.73 -3.12
CA LEU A 169 -18.59 3.41 -4.39
C LEU A 169 -18.87 4.91 -4.18
N GLU A 170 -19.63 5.26 -3.15
CA GLU A 170 -19.88 6.66 -2.76
C GLU A 170 -18.59 7.38 -2.36
N ILE A 171 -17.71 6.74 -1.59
CA ILE A 171 -16.40 7.32 -1.24
C ILE A 171 -15.48 7.47 -2.45
N ALA A 172 -15.39 6.44 -3.30
CA ALA A 172 -14.58 6.50 -4.52
C ALA A 172 -15.07 7.64 -5.43
N ARG A 173 -16.38 7.82 -5.52
CA ARG A 173 -16.98 8.91 -6.28
C ARG A 173 -16.71 10.27 -5.64
N LEU A 174 -16.85 10.38 -4.33
CA LEU A 174 -16.61 11.60 -3.59
C LEU A 174 -15.15 12.07 -3.73
N ALA A 175 -14.18 11.16 -3.62
CA ALA A 175 -12.76 11.47 -3.81
C ALA A 175 -12.48 12.02 -5.22
N PHE A 176 -13.00 11.34 -6.24
CA PHE A 176 -12.88 11.76 -7.64
C PHE A 176 -13.53 13.12 -7.91
N ASP A 177 -14.79 13.30 -7.50
CA ASP A 177 -15.55 14.54 -7.75
C ASP A 177 -14.98 15.73 -6.95
N SER A 178 -14.26 15.46 -5.85
CA SER A 178 -13.55 16.48 -5.06
C SER A 178 -12.15 16.82 -5.62
N GLY A 179 -11.76 16.24 -6.76
CA GLY A 179 -10.43 16.44 -7.34
C GLY A 179 -9.29 15.87 -6.48
N GLY A 180 -9.57 14.84 -5.69
CA GLY A 180 -8.59 14.17 -4.84
C GLY A 180 -8.48 14.67 -3.41
N ASP A 181 -9.33 15.59 -2.93
CA ASP A 181 -9.28 16.14 -1.55
C ASP A 181 -9.35 15.04 -0.46
N PRO A 182 -8.26 14.77 0.30
CA PRO A 182 -8.28 13.81 1.42
C PRO A 182 -9.33 14.16 2.49
N GLY A 183 -9.64 15.45 2.63
CA GLY A 183 -10.67 15.96 3.54
C GLY A 183 -12.04 15.34 3.30
N CYS A 184 -12.34 14.88 2.08
CA CYS A 184 -13.62 14.26 1.77
C CYS A 184 -13.79 12.91 2.47
N ILE A 185 -12.71 12.13 2.62
CA ILE A 185 -12.72 10.85 3.31
C ILE A 185 -12.72 11.08 4.82
N HIS A 186 -11.94 12.04 5.33
CA HIS A 186 -11.95 12.38 6.76
C HIS A 186 -13.34 12.75 7.29
N ARG A 187 -14.16 13.42 6.47
CA ARG A 187 -15.56 13.77 6.83
C ARG A 187 -16.50 12.56 6.92
N THR A 188 -16.08 11.39 6.42
CA THR A 188 -16.84 10.13 6.54
C THR A 188 -16.50 9.33 7.79
N LEU A 189 -15.51 9.78 8.57
CA LEU A 189 -15.14 9.16 9.84
C LEU A 189 -16.06 9.62 10.97
N ASP A 190 -16.39 8.69 11.86
CA ASP A 190 -17.07 8.99 13.10
C ASP A 190 -16.13 9.84 13.99
N PRO A 191 -16.57 11.00 14.49
CA PRO A 191 -15.75 11.81 15.38
C PRO A 191 -15.45 11.13 16.72
N ALA A 192 -16.15 10.06 17.09
CA ALA A 192 -15.90 9.30 18.30
C ALA A 192 -14.49 8.69 18.27
N ILE A 193 -13.73 8.97 19.35
CA ILE A 193 -12.40 8.43 19.56
C ILE A 193 -12.53 7.06 20.24
N ILE A 194 -11.85 6.06 19.69
CA ILE A 194 -11.79 4.71 20.23
C ILE A 194 -10.35 4.44 20.61
N ASN A 195 -10.08 4.15 21.89
CA ASN A 195 -8.73 3.78 22.32
C ASN A 195 -8.33 2.46 21.68
N VAL A 196 -7.09 2.38 21.21
CA VAL A 196 -6.55 1.14 20.69
C VAL A 196 -6.31 0.19 21.88
N PRO A 197 -6.94 -0.99 21.90
CA PRO A 197 -6.78 -1.94 22.99
C PRO A 197 -5.40 -2.59 22.95
N ASP A 198 -5.05 -3.31 24.02
CA ASP A 198 -3.85 -4.14 24.02
C ASP A 198 -4.04 -5.34 23.08
N VAL A 199 -3.31 -5.35 21.98
CA VAL A 199 -3.37 -6.43 20.99
C VAL A 199 -2.26 -7.42 21.30
N GLU A 200 -2.64 -8.64 21.68
CA GLU A 200 -1.68 -9.75 21.84
C GLU A 200 -0.49 -9.40 22.76
N GLY A 201 -0.76 -8.69 23.87
CA GLY A 201 0.25 -8.27 24.84
C GLY A 201 1.25 -7.24 24.29
N SER A 202 0.87 -6.47 23.27
CA SER A 202 1.65 -5.36 22.70
C SER A 202 2.19 -4.40 23.76
N ASN A 203 1.38 -4.10 24.78
CA ASN A 203 1.73 -3.15 25.82
C ASN A 203 2.89 -3.62 26.71
N GLU A 204 3.06 -4.94 26.92
CA GLU A 204 4.18 -5.49 27.68
C GLU A 204 5.53 -5.11 27.07
N ASN A 205 5.55 -4.99 25.74
CA ASN A 205 6.73 -4.63 24.98
C ASN A 205 6.79 -3.14 24.64
N ARG A 206 5.82 -2.32 25.10
CA ARG A 206 5.69 -0.88 24.74
C ARG A 206 5.47 -0.66 23.23
N CYS A 207 4.91 -1.66 22.54
CA CYS A 207 4.59 -1.56 21.12
C CYS A 207 3.36 -0.67 20.90
N GLN A 208 3.44 0.21 19.90
CA GLN A 208 2.31 1.00 19.40
C GLN A 208 2.08 0.62 17.94
N LEU A 209 1.04 -0.16 17.68
CA LEU A 209 0.73 -0.68 16.34
C LEU A 209 0.13 0.37 15.40
N THR A 210 -0.34 1.49 15.94
CA THR A 210 -1.05 2.54 15.22
C THR A 210 -0.34 3.87 15.43
N ARG A 211 -0.49 4.79 14.47
CA ARG A 211 0.10 6.14 14.53
C ARG A 211 -0.27 6.92 15.79
N THR A 212 -1.48 6.72 16.30
CA THR A 212 -1.99 7.31 17.54
C THR A 212 -2.48 6.22 18.48
N PRO A 213 -2.48 6.43 19.82
CA PRO A 213 -2.98 5.44 20.80
C PRO A 213 -4.51 5.25 20.76
N TYR A 214 -5.16 5.89 19.80
CA TYR A 214 -6.58 5.82 19.51
C TYR A 214 -6.78 5.79 18.00
N GLY A 215 -7.95 5.33 17.57
CA GLY A 215 -8.41 5.40 16.20
C GLY A 215 -9.85 5.88 16.12
N ARG A 216 -10.37 5.89 14.90
CA ARG A 216 -11.76 6.16 14.55
C ARG A 216 -12.28 5.03 13.65
N ARG A 217 -13.55 5.13 13.29
CA ARG A 217 -14.20 4.24 12.31
C ARG A 217 -14.89 5.07 11.27
N PHE A 218 -15.27 4.46 10.16
CA PHE A 218 -16.23 5.10 9.27
C PHE A 218 -17.61 5.18 9.94
N ILE A 219 -18.34 6.27 9.70
CA ILE A 219 -19.75 6.41 10.14
C ILE A 219 -20.61 5.27 9.58
N ASN A 220 -20.25 4.80 8.38
CA ASN A 220 -20.93 3.69 7.72
C ASN A 220 -20.35 2.34 8.18
N GLU A 221 -21.16 1.54 8.87
CA GLU A 221 -20.75 0.21 9.36
C GLU A 221 -20.37 -0.78 8.25
N GLU A 222 -21.11 -0.77 7.13
CA GLU A 222 -20.86 -1.66 5.98
C GLU A 222 -19.49 -1.39 5.35
N LEU A 223 -19.02 -0.14 5.38
CA LEU A 223 -17.67 0.22 4.96
C LEU A 223 -16.59 -0.33 5.90
N ASN A 224 -16.82 -0.28 7.21
CA ASN A 224 -15.91 -0.92 8.17
C ASN A 224 -15.84 -2.44 7.94
N SER A 225 -17.00 -3.10 7.72
CA SER A 225 -17.04 -4.53 7.37
C SER A 225 -16.34 -4.83 6.05
N TYR A 226 -16.38 -3.91 5.07
CA TYR A 226 -15.66 -4.09 3.81
C TYR A 226 -14.14 -4.02 4.01
N MET A 227 -13.64 -3.12 4.84
CA MET A 227 -12.20 -3.06 5.15
C MET A 227 -11.74 -4.36 5.82
N GLU A 228 -12.49 -4.84 6.81
CA GLU A 228 -12.26 -6.16 7.43
C GLU A 228 -12.29 -7.30 6.42
N PHE A 229 -13.23 -7.27 5.48
CA PHE A 229 -13.32 -8.25 4.40
C PHE A 229 -12.05 -8.27 3.55
N LEU A 230 -11.46 -7.13 3.20
CA LEU A 230 -10.21 -7.10 2.43
C LEU A 230 -9.07 -7.80 3.15
N PHE A 231 -8.86 -7.52 4.45
CA PHE A 231 -7.83 -8.23 5.24
C PHE A 231 -8.07 -9.74 5.26
N LYS A 232 -9.30 -10.17 5.55
CA LYS A 232 -9.64 -11.59 5.59
C LYS A 232 -9.49 -12.27 4.22
N LEU A 233 -9.86 -11.58 3.15
CA LEU A 233 -9.73 -12.08 1.78
C LEU A 233 -8.25 -12.25 1.39
N ILE A 234 -7.41 -11.25 1.69
CA ILE A 234 -5.96 -11.30 1.41
C ILE A 234 -5.32 -12.46 2.19
N ALA A 235 -5.62 -12.60 3.48
CA ALA A 235 -5.10 -13.71 4.28
C ALA A 235 -5.55 -15.09 3.77
N SER A 236 -6.79 -15.20 3.30
CA SER A 236 -7.36 -16.43 2.75
C SER A 236 -6.74 -16.82 1.41
N ARG A 237 -6.56 -15.86 0.50
CA ARG A 237 -6.12 -16.12 -0.90
C ARG A 237 -4.64 -15.92 -1.14
N GLY A 238 -3.93 -15.22 -0.26
CA GLY A 238 -2.49 -15.04 -0.33
C GLY A 238 -1.70 -16.32 -0.64
N PRO A 239 -2.01 -17.47 0.02
CA PRO A 239 -1.32 -18.73 -0.25
C PRO A 239 -1.39 -19.19 -1.71
N GLU A 240 -2.43 -18.85 -2.46
CA GLU A 240 -2.58 -19.20 -3.88
C GLU A 240 -1.51 -18.54 -4.77
N VAL A 241 -0.94 -17.43 -4.30
CA VAL A 241 0.14 -16.69 -4.99
C VAL A 241 1.48 -16.76 -4.26
N GLY A 242 1.58 -17.61 -3.22
CA GLY A 242 2.79 -17.78 -2.40
C GLY A 242 2.94 -16.78 -1.25
N LEU A 243 1.94 -15.92 -1.02
CA LEU A 243 1.91 -14.97 0.10
C LEU A 243 1.27 -15.63 1.33
N HIS A 244 2.10 -16.11 2.25
CA HIS A 244 1.62 -16.61 3.55
C HIS A 244 1.70 -15.50 4.59
N VAL A 245 0.53 -15.11 5.10
CA VAL A 245 0.36 -14.08 6.13
C VAL A 245 -0.49 -14.58 7.29
N SER A 246 -0.21 -14.04 8.47
CA SER A 246 -1.08 -14.13 9.64
C SER A 246 -1.74 -12.77 9.89
N LEU A 247 -2.94 -12.74 10.49
CA LEU A 247 -3.58 -11.51 10.96
C LEU A 247 -3.27 -11.35 12.45
N ASP A 248 -2.12 -10.79 12.77
CA ASP A 248 -1.62 -10.60 14.14
C ASP A 248 -0.80 -9.32 14.26
N ARG A 249 -0.30 -9.00 15.46
CA ARG A 249 0.44 -7.75 15.68
C ARG A 249 1.80 -7.67 14.96
N TYR A 250 2.32 -8.78 14.44
CA TYR A 250 3.61 -8.86 13.76
C TYR A 250 3.47 -8.90 12.25
N ASP A 251 2.38 -9.47 11.75
CA ASP A 251 2.11 -9.71 10.35
C ASP A 251 0.74 -9.16 9.92
N PHE A 252 0.73 -8.49 8.77
CA PHE A 252 -0.44 -8.07 8.00
C PHE A 252 -1.62 -7.52 8.83
N PHE A 253 -1.37 -6.46 9.57
CA PHE A 253 -2.40 -5.77 10.37
C PHE A 253 -2.72 -4.36 9.89
N HIS A 254 -2.03 -3.82 8.87
CA HIS A 254 -2.32 -2.46 8.42
C HIS A 254 -2.15 -2.24 6.91
N GLY A 255 -2.68 -1.12 6.46
CA GLY A 255 -2.42 -0.53 5.15
C GLY A 255 -2.73 0.96 5.13
N HIS A 256 -2.26 1.64 4.10
CA HIS A 256 -2.39 3.08 3.94
C HIS A 256 -3.39 3.39 2.83
N LEU A 257 -4.47 4.09 3.18
CA LEU A 257 -5.44 4.58 2.22
C LEU A 257 -4.88 5.83 1.55
N PHE A 258 -4.85 5.83 0.22
CA PHE A 258 -4.38 6.96 -0.58
C PHE A 258 -5.41 7.34 -1.65
N ILE A 259 -5.27 8.55 -2.18
CA ILE A 259 -5.99 9.00 -3.38
C ILE A 259 -4.97 9.29 -4.49
N ALA A 260 -5.05 8.55 -5.59
CA ALA A 260 -4.19 8.71 -6.75
C ALA A 260 -4.45 10.03 -7.50
N GLU A 261 -3.50 10.44 -8.35
CA GLU A 261 -3.62 11.66 -9.18
C GLU A 261 -4.87 11.68 -10.07
N ASP A 262 -5.37 10.52 -10.51
CA ASP A 262 -6.60 10.40 -11.30
C ASP A 262 -7.88 10.36 -10.44
N GLY A 263 -7.75 10.63 -9.13
CA GLY A 263 -8.83 10.63 -8.15
C GLY A 263 -9.24 9.24 -7.67
N ARG A 264 -8.52 8.18 -8.06
CA ARG A 264 -8.83 6.81 -7.65
C ARG A 264 -8.43 6.56 -6.20
N VAL A 265 -9.36 6.01 -5.42
CA VAL A 265 -9.06 5.56 -4.06
C VAL A 265 -8.32 4.22 -4.13
N GLY A 266 -7.25 4.10 -3.36
CA GLY A 266 -6.52 2.85 -3.19
C GLY A 266 -6.12 2.61 -1.74
N ILE A 267 -5.73 1.37 -1.45
CA ILE A 267 -5.08 1.00 -0.19
C ILE A 267 -3.83 0.20 -0.55
N LEU A 268 -2.68 0.63 -0.02
CA LEU A 268 -1.46 -0.14 -0.04
C LEU A 268 -1.31 -0.85 1.31
N PHE A 269 -1.44 -2.17 1.33
CA PHE A 269 -1.23 -2.95 2.53
C PHE A 269 0.19 -3.46 2.62
N HIS A 270 0.67 -3.59 3.86
CA HIS A 270 1.95 -4.18 4.17
C HIS A 270 1.77 -5.46 4.99
N ALA A 271 2.26 -6.55 4.43
CA ALA A 271 2.45 -7.80 5.17
C ALA A 271 3.89 -7.89 5.71
N LYS A 272 4.12 -8.88 6.57
CA LYS A 272 5.43 -9.21 7.16
C LYS A 272 6.09 -7.99 7.76
N GLU A 273 5.31 -7.24 8.55
CA GLU A 273 5.67 -5.90 8.98
C GLU A 273 6.85 -5.89 9.94
N TYR A 274 6.87 -6.85 10.86
CA TYR A 274 7.93 -6.99 11.85
C TYR A 274 8.64 -8.33 11.71
N PRO A 275 9.54 -8.53 10.72
CA PRO A 275 10.38 -9.73 10.68
C PRO A 275 11.17 -9.90 11.99
N ALA A 276 11.26 -11.14 12.45
CA ALA A 276 12.00 -11.49 13.65
C ALA A 276 13.48 -11.16 13.47
N TYR A 277 14.09 -10.57 14.50
CA TYR A 277 15.52 -10.34 14.52
C TYR A 277 16.27 -11.68 14.40
N ASP A 278 17.17 -11.76 13.42
CA ASP A 278 18.05 -12.89 13.23
C ASP A 278 19.43 -12.36 12.80
N LYS A 279 20.46 -12.66 13.59
CA LYS A 279 21.80 -12.11 13.36
C LYS A 279 22.40 -12.47 11.98
N GLU A 280 21.98 -13.57 11.38
CA GLU A 280 22.52 -14.06 10.10
C GLU A 280 21.66 -13.61 8.92
N VAL A 281 20.34 -13.54 9.10
CA VAL A 281 19.38 -13.36 8.01
C VAL A 281 18.70 -11.98 8.02
N PHE A 282 18.44 -11.41 9.19
CA PHE A 282 17.80 -10.10 9.36
C PHE A 282 18.31 -9.40 10.64
N PRO A 283 19.54 -8.86 10.62
CA PRO A 283 20.20 -8.34 11.81
C PRO A 283 19.76 -6.90 12.16
N TYR A 284 18.51 -6.54 11.88
CA TYR A 284 17.99 -5.18 12.08
C TYR A 284 17.02 -5.11 13.26
N HIS A 285 17.24 -4.13 14.14
CA HIS A 285 16.34 -3.86 15.26
C HIS A 285 15.21 -2.90 14.84
N MET A 286 13.97 -3.40 14.80
CA MET A 286 12.80 -2.62 14.37
C MET A 286 12.00 -2.04 15.55
N GLY A 287 12.63 -1.92 16.71
CA GLY A 287 12.02 -1.37 17.93
C GLY A 287 11.06 -2.32 18.64
N TYR A 288 10.19 -1.72 19.47
CA TYR A 288 9.38 -2.42 20.46
C TYR A 288 8.37 -3.41 19.87
N CYS A 289 7.85 -3.14 18.67
CA CYS A 289 6.85 -4.00 18.04
C CYS A 289 7.43 -5.30 17.46
N GLN A 290 8.74 -5.33 17.18
CA GLN A 290 9.44 -6.53 16.74
C GLN A 290 9.62 -7.58 17.86
N ALA A 291 9.59 -7.15 19.12
CA ALA A 291 9.89 -8.00 20.27
C ALA A 291 8.93 -9.21 20.31
N GLY A 292 9.51 -10.42 20.24
CA GLY A 292 8.76 -11.68 20.23
C GLY A 292 8.16 -12.06 18.87
N SER A 293 8.50 -11.34 17.80
CA SER A 293 8.03 -11.69 16.45
C SER A 293 8.51 -13.08 16.02
N HIS A 294 7.64 -13.76 15.28
CA HIS A 294 7.88 -15.05 14.66
C HIS A 294 7.89 -14.97 13.12
N VAL A 295 7.73 -13.77 12.57
CA VAL A 295 7.71 -13.52 11.12
C VAL A 295 9.10 -13.79 10.58
N LYS A 296 9.21 -14.72 9.63
CA LYS A 296 10.50 -15.05 9.01
C LYS A 296 10.85 -14.03 7.95
N TYR A 297 12.11 -13.62 7.93
CA TYR A 297 12.68 -12.91 6.81
C TYR A 297 13.21 -13.92 5.79
N ASP A 298 12.49 -14.09 4.68
CA ASP A 298 12.85 -14.98 3.58
C ASP A 298 12.35 -14.44 2.23
N GLU A 299 12.41 -15.23 1.16
CA GLU A 299 11.97 -14.82 -0.18
C GLU A 299 10.50 -14.38 -0.24
N THR A 300 9.66 -14.76 0.74
CA THR A 300 8.26 -14.32 0.80
C THR A 300 8.12 -12.83 1.14
N MET A 301 9.18 -12.17 1.61
CA MET A 301 9.24 -10.71 1.76
C MET A 301 8.99 -9.96 0.44
N ASN A 302 9.30 -10.59 -0.70
CA ASN A 302 9.06 -10.02 -2.02
C ASN A 302 7.56 -9.75 -2.27
N LEU A 303 6.66 -10.46 -1.57
CA LEU A 303 5.22 -10.44 -1.83
C LEU A 303 4.44 -9.56 -0.85
N ARG A 304 5.14 -8.76 -0.04
CA ARG A 304 4.51 -8.08 1.09
C ARG A 304 3.69 -6.84 0.74
N ASN A 305 3.87 -6.27 -0.45
CA ASN A 305 3.12 -5.11 -0.90
C ASN A 305 1.86 -5.58 -1.62
N ILE A 306 0.70 -5.30 -1.04
CA ILE A 306 -0.59 -5.66 -1.62
C ILE A 306 -1.34 -4.39 -1.96
N LEU A 307 -1.70 -4.23 -3.23
CA LEU A 307 -2.41 -3.07 -3.73
C LEU A 307 -3.88 -3.43 -3.96
N TRP A 308 -4.76 -2.71 -3.28
CA TRP A 308 -6.17 -2.65 -3.61
C TRP A 308 -6.51 -1.30 -4.24
N LEU A 309 -7.31 -1.32 -5.30
CA LEU A 309 -7.83 -0.12 -5.93
C LEU A 309 -9.35 -0.22 -6.02
N ALA A 310 -10.04 0.83 -5.58
CA ALA A 310 -11.48 0.98 -5.81
C ALA A 310 -11.77 1.05 -7.32
N PRO A 311 -13.01 0.80 -7.77
CA PRO A 311 -13.38 1.12 -9.15
C PRO A 311 -13.08 2.59 -9.47
N LEU A 312 -12.54 2.85 -10.66
CA LEU A 312 -12.22 4.20 -11.13
C LEU A 312 -13.50 4.87 -11.65
N PRO A 313 -13.96 6.00 -11.09
CA PRO A 313 -15.12 6.67 -11.63
C PRO A 313 -14.88 7.22 -13.06
N SER A 314 -15.94 7.39 -13.84
CA SER A 314 -15.90 8.08 -15.13
C SER A 314 -16.33 9.53 -15.00
N SER A 315 -16.02 10.36 -16.00
CA SER A 315 -16.53 11.74 -16.07
C SER A 315 -18.06 11.82 -16.18
N SER A 316 -18.74 10.73 -16.57
CA SER A 316 -20.20 10.67 -16.60
C SER A 316 -20.77 10.42 -15.20
N THR A 317 -21.94 10.99 -14.90
CA THR A 317 -22.66 10.78 -13.63
C THR A 317 -23.02 9.31 -13.45
N GLY A 318 -22.34 8.61 -12.54
CA GLY A 318 -22.61 7.22 -12.17
C GLY A 318 -21.94 6.13 -13.03
N GLY A 319 -21.11 6.50 -14.01
CA GLY A 319 -20.33 5.53 -14.78
C GLY A 319 -18.98 5.23 -14.13
N TRP A 320 -18.43 4.05 -14.40
CA TRP A 320 -17.12 3.57 -13.93
C TRP A 320 -16.23 3.24 -15.12
N SER A 321 -14.99 3.73 -15.11
CA SER A 321 -14.01 3.57 -16.19
C SER A 321 -13.18 2.30 -16.04
N ALA A 322 -12.96 1.83 -14.81
CA ALA A 322 -12.24 0.60 -14.50
C ALA A 322 -12.85 -0.09 -13.26
N PRO A 323 -12.84 -1.43 -13.17
CA PRO A 323 -13.33 -2.16 -12.01
C PRO A 323 -12.34 -2.05 -10.84
N GLY A 324 -12.76 -2.47 -9.65
CA GLY A 324 -11.83 -2.61 -8.54
C GLY A 324 -10.82 -3.75 -8.77
N VAL A 325 -9.68 -3.66 -8.10
CA VAL A 325 -8.52 -4.55 -8.30
C VAL A 325 -7.94 -4.93 -6.95
N LEU A 326 -7.49 -6.19 -6.82
CA LEU A 326 -6.70 -6.65 -5.68
C LEU A 326 -5.52 -7.49 -6.18
N VAL A 327 -4.31 -6.98 -5.98
CA VAL A 327 -3.08 -7.54 -6.56
C VAL A 327 -1.91 -7.44 -5.60
N VAL A 328 -1.09 -8.49 -5.55
CA VAL A 328 0.21 -8.47 -4.88
C VAL A 328 1.27 -7.99 -5.87
N LEU A 329 2.13 -7.08 -5.40
CA LEU A 329 3.22 -6.49 -6.16
C LEU A 329 4.53 -7.20 -5.81
N ASP A 330 4.95 -8.14 -6.66
CA ASP A 330 6.16 -8.94 -6.47
C ASP A 330 7.43 -8.10 -6.66
N ALA A 331 8.06 -7.82 -5.53
CA ALA A 331 9.28 -7.04 -5.37
C ALA A 331 10.54 -7.92 -5.33
N HIS A 332 10.57 -9.06 -6.03
CA HIS A 332 11.78 -9.89 -6.06
C HIS A 332 13.01 -9.12 -6.62
N PRO A 333 14.25 -9.37 -6.13
CA PRO A 333 15.43 -8.56 -6.46
C PRO A 333 15.81 -8.41 -7.95
N GLY A 334 15.28 -9.26 -8.83
CA GLY A 334 15.47 -9.17 -10.28
C GLY A 334 14.34 -8.45 -11.02
N GLY A 335 13.25 -8.11 -10.33
CA GLY A 335 12.03 -7.54 -10.87
C GLY A 335 12.12 -6.03 -11.04
N ILE A 336 11.28 -5.50 -11.93
CA ILE A 336 11.23 -4.05 -12.18
C ILE A 336 10.72 -3.27 -10.97
N ILE A 337 9.82 -3.85 -10.17
CA ILE A 337 9.31 -3.21 -8.95
C ILE A 337 10.44 -2.98 -7.95
N TYR A 338 11.24 -4.01 -7.69
CA TYR A 338 12.42 -3.90 -6.82
C TYR A 338 13.43 -2.87 -7.32
N ARG A 339 13.76 -2.95 -8.61
CA ARG A 339 14.81 -2.11 -9.20
C ARG A 339 14.42 -0.65 -9.30
N ASP A 340 13.17 -0.38 -9.67
CA ASP A 340 12.76 0.95 -10.12
C ASP A 340 11.86 1.67 -9.10
N ILE A 341 11.07 0.96 -8.31
CA ILE A 341 10.05 1.58 -7.44
C ILE A 341 10.52 1.60 -5.99
N ILE A 342 11.09 0.51 -5.48
CA ILE A 342 11.52 0.44 -4.08
C ILE A 342 12.74 1.36 -3.84
N PRO A 343 12.68 2.27 -2.86
CA PRO A 343 13.82 3.09 -2.50
C PRO A 343 14.99 2.27 -1.94
N GLU A 344 16.21 2.69 -2.25
CA GLU A 344 17.44 2.00 -1.83
C GLU A 344 17.53 1.80 -0.31
N TYR A 345 17.07 2.77 0.48
CA TYR A 345 17.14 2.73 1.94
C TYR A 345 16.12 1.79 2.60
N VAL A 346 15.18 1.20 1.86
CA VAL A 346 14.23 0.18 2.33
C VAL A 346 14.25 -1.07 1.46
N ASP A 347 15.27 -1.20 0.61
CA ASP A 347 15.28 -2.27 -0.36
C ASP A 347 15.28 -3.63 0.35
N TYR A 348 16.06 -3.82 1.41
CA TYR A 348 16.14 -5.05 2.21
C TYR A 348 14.75 -5.52 2.68
N VAL A 349 13.88 -4.64 3.12
CA VAL A 349 12.51 -4.98 3.52
C VAL A 349 11.48 -4.88 2.39
N ARG A 350 11.89 -4.52 1.17
CA ARG A 350 11.07 -4.53 -0.05
C ARG A 350 9.83 -3.62 0.04
N THR A 351 9.87 -2.50 0.76
CA THR A 351 8.71 -1.62 0.98
C THR A 351 8.47 -0.67 -0.20
N ILE A 352 7.23 -0.58 -0.69
CA ILE A 352 6.76 0.55 -1.51
C ILE A 352 6.05 1.54 -0.58
N TYR A 353 6.22 2.85 -0.78
CA TYR A 353 5.46 3.84 -0.02
C TYR A 353 4.18 4.24 -0.74
N GLU A 354 3.12 4.47 0.03
CA GLU A 354 1.84 4.93 -0.46
C GLU A 354 1.92 6.31 -1.16
N ASP A 355 2.85 7.15 -0.72
CA ASP A 355 3.14 8.47 -1.32
C ASP A 355 3.64 8.35 -2.77
N ASP A 356 4.14 7.17 -3.19
CA ASP A 356 4.47 6.91 -4.59
C ASP A 356 3.21 6.81 -5.47
N PHE A 357 2.07 6.44 -4.89
CA PHE A 357 0.80 6.27 -5.60
C PHE A 357 -0.10 7.51 -5.58
N GLY A 358 0.01 8.37 -4.57
CA GLY A 358 -0.81 9.57 -4.45
C GLY A 358 -0.78 10.18 -3.04
N ASP A 359 -1.81 10.94 -2.70
CA ASP A 359 -1.91 11.59 -1.39
C ASP A 359 -2.33 10.55 -0.32
N ASN A 360 -1.47 10.28 0.67
CA ASN A 360 -1.86 9.52 1.87
C ASN A 360 -3.01 10.24 2.60
N VAL A 361 -4.03 9.48 2.97
CA VAL A 361 -5.22 9.98 3.65
C VAL A 361 -5.28 9.50 5.10
N VAL A 362 -5.30 8.18 5.32
CA VAL A 362 -5.43 7.56 6.65
C VAL A 362 -4.79 6.18 6.66
N ASP A 363 -4.37 5.74 7.84
CA ASP A 363 -3.98 4.34 8.04
C ASP A 363 -5.23 3.52 8.40
N VAL A 364 -5.35 2.32 7.84
CA VAL A 364 -6.41 1.35 8.12
C VAL A 364 -5.79 0.15 8.80
N ASN A 365 -6.18 -0.11 10.04
CA ASN A 365 -5.58 -1.14 10.89
C ASN A 365 -6.62 -2.22 11.21
N TYR A 366 -6.26 -3.47 10.95
CA TYR A 366 -6.95 -4.67 11.41
C TYR A 366 -6.29 -5.18 12.68
N LEU A 367 -6.93 -4.99 13.83
CA LEU A 367 -6.42 -5.42 15.12
C LEU A 367 -7.21 -6.61 15.62
N ASN A 368 -6.53 -7.74 15.83
CA ASN A 368 -7.14 -8.95 16.36
C ASN A 368 -7.31 -8.85 17.89
N VAL A 369 -8.41 -8.22 18.32
CA VAL A 369 -8.72 -7.97 19.74
C VAL A 369 -9.34 -9.17 20.47
N GLY A 370 -9.41 -10.33 19.82
CA GLY A 370 -10.02 -11.54 20.35
C GLY A 370 -11.54 -11.45 20.52
N ALA A 371 -12.15 -12.48 21.10
CA ALA A 371 -13.61 -12.61 21.25
C ALA A 371 -14.24 -11.71 22.33
N ALA A 372 -13.45 -10.84 22.99
CA ALA A 372 -13.92 -10.05 24.12
C ALA A 372 -14.76 -8.84 23.69
N GLU A 373 -14.51 -8.27 22.51
CA GLU A 373 -15.21 -7.09 21.97
C GLU A 373 -15.39 -7.27 20.45
N PRO A 374 -16.44 -7.99 19.99
CA PRO A 374 -16.58 -8.43 18.60
C PRO A 374 -16.75 -7.31 17.57
N ASP A 375 -16.96 -6.06 18.00
CA ASP A 375 -17.36 -4.98 17.11
C ASP A 375 -16.22 -4.07 16.62
N TYR A 376 -14.97 -4.23 17.08
CA TYR A 376 -13.89 -3.27 16.82
C TYR A 376 -12.60 -3.91 16.31
N GLN A 377 -12.62 -4.53 15.13
CA GLN A 377 -11.38 -5.01 14.48
C GLN A 377 -10.73 -3.96 13.57
N ILE A 378 -11.48 -2.95 13.11
CA ILE A 378 -10.98 -1.90 12.22
C ILE A 378 -10.79 -0.58 12.96
N PHE A 379 -9.57 -0.04 12.88
CA PHE A 379 -9.18 1.26 13.43
C PHE A 379 -8.55 2.13 12.35
N ILE A 380 -9.04 3.35 12.24
CA ILE A 380 -8.58 4.35 11.26
C ILE A 380 -7.85 5.46 12.00
N CYS A 381 -6.60 5.75 11.67
CA CYS A 381 -5.80 6.77 12.35
C CYS A 381 -5.15 7.81 11.44
#